data_AF-A0A502G7J0-F1
#
_entry.id   AF-A0A502G7J0-F1
#
_cell.length_a   1.000
_cell.length_b   1.000
_cell.length_c   1.000
_cell.angle_alpha   90.00
_cell.angle_beta   90.00
_cell.angle_gamma   90.00
#
_symmetry.space_group_name_H-M   'P 1'
#
loop_
_entity.id
_entity.type
_entity.pdbx_description
1 polymer ?
#
loop_
_entity_poly.entity_id
_entity_poly.type
_entity_poly.pdbx_seq_one_letter_code
_entity_poly.pdbx_strand_id
1 'polypeptide(L)'
;MNHLVRAAALVAAAFSVIAPAKADYVFSFNQVGEPIDRGVVFPAPSQPLAVGGTVVVSNAAAANGFSISLDRNDFSGRYNASLSGLVAISLTGGLLPAGLNTGALLERPTPPDFGFFNAGRNVGFTLSGSAATGLTGTFSYFDLNVQTDLTFAGDSFTGQFRTENALLGCSRGCTIGGTVTGATVPSATAVPEPPSLALFGAGLLGLAVVRRRAAA
;
A
#
# COMPACT_ATOMS: atom_id res chain seq x y z
N MET A 1 11.54 -47.34 -30.45
CA MET A 1 11.47 -46.84 -29.06
C MET A 1 11.62 -45.31 -28.91
N ASN A 2 11.62 -44.50 -29.98
CA ASN A 2 11.98 -43.07 -29.87
C ASN A 2 10.82 -42.06 -29.71
N HIS A 3 9.56 -42.49 -29.85
CA HIS A 3 8.41 -41.57 -29.81
C HIS A 3 7.76 -41.43 -28.43
N LEU A 4 7.82 -42.45 -27.58
CA LEU A 4 7.25 -42.43 -26.22
C LEU A 4 8.04 -41.51 -25.27
N VAL A 5 9.38 -41.51 -25.38
CA VAL A 5 10.26 -40.65 -24.56
C VAL A 5 10.08 -39.16 -24.89
N ARG A 6 9.82 -38.83 -26.17
CA ARG A 6 9.58 -37.44 -26.60
C ARG A 6 8.22 -36.89 -26.16
N ALA A 7 7.19 -37.74 -26.09
CA ALA A 7 5.87 -37.35 -25.61
C ALA A 7 5.86 -37.05 -24.10
N ALA A 8 6.58 -37.83 -23.30
CA ALA A 8 6.70 -37.61 -21.86
C ALA A 8 7.43 -36.30 -21.52
N ALA A 9 8.46 -35.93 -22.28
CA ALA A 9 9.21 -34.69 -22.07
C ALA A 9 8.38 -33.42 -22.36
N LEU A 10 7.46 -33.49 -23.33
CA LEU A 10 6.60 -32.35 -23.69
C LEU A 10 5.50 -32.09 -22.65
N VAL A 11 4.99 -33.16 -22.03
CA VAL A 11 4.02 -33.07 -20.92
C VAL A 11 4.69 -32.52 -19.66
N ALA A 12 5.91 -32.93 -19.35
CA ALA A 12 6.67 -32.39 -18.20
C ALA A 12 6.99 -30.89 -18.35
N ALA A 13 7.22 -30.40 -19.57
CA ALA A 13 7.40 -28.98 -19.87
C ALA A 13 6.10 -28.15 -19.75
N ALA A 14 4.93 -28.77 -19.96
CA ALA A 14 3.64 -28.09 -19.85
C ALA A 14 3.20 -27.86 -18.40
N PHE A 15 3.68 -28.68 -17.45
CA PHE A 15 3.39 -28.52 -16.02
C PHE A 15 4.35 -27.56 -15.29
N SER A 16 5.40 -27.05 -15.95
CA SER A 16 6.42 -26.21 -15.30
C SER A 16 6.11 -24.71 -15.29
N VAL A 17 5.02 -24.26 -15.92
CA VAL A 17 4.64 -22.84 -15.96
C VAL A 17 3.51 -22.56 -14.96
N ILE A 18 3.75 -22.90 -13.69
CA ILE A 18 2.96 -22.33 -12.61
C ILE A 18 3.60 -20.98 -12.32
N ALA A 19 3.00 -19.90 -12.80
CA ALA A 19 3.42 -18.56 -12.40
C ALA A 19 3.36 -18.48 -10.87
N PRO A 20 4.42 -18.00 -10.18
CA PRO A 20 4.38 -17.87 -8.74
C PRO A 20 3.22 -16.95 -8.36
N ALA A 21 2.42 -17.37 -7.37
CA ALA A 21 1.36 -16.53 -6.83
C ALA A 21 1.94 -15.17 -6.45
N LYS A 22 1.39 -14.09 -7.02
CA LYS A 22 1.81 -12.75 -6.62
C LYS A 22 1.35 -12.51 -5.19
N ALA A 23 2.25 -12.03 -4.36
CA ALA A 23 1.93 -11.52 -3.05
C ALA A 23 2.37 -10.06 -2.97
N ASP A 24 1.69 -9.33 -2.11
CA ASP A 24 2.00 -7.94 -1.79
C ASP A 24 2.58 -7.90 -0.37
N TYR A 25 3.40 -6.90 -0.10
CA TYR A 25 3.96 -6.64 1.21
C TYR A 25 3.22 -5.47 1.85
N VAL A 26 2.70 -5.68 3.04
CA VAL A 26 1.91 -4.69 3.78
C VAL A 26 2.69 -4.23 4.99
N PHE A 27 3.05 -2.94 5.01
CA PHE A 27 3.48 -2.26 6.23
C PHE A 27 2.25 -1.74 6.95
N SER A 28 1.95 -2.26 8.14
CA SER A 28 0.91 -1.75 9.02
C SER A 28 1.56 -0.91 10.12
N PHE A 29 1.05 0.26 10.40
CA PHE A 29 1.53 1.06 11.53
C PHE A 29 0.38 1.39 12.46
N ASN A 30 0.60 1.26 13.76
CA ASN A 30 -0.41 1.48 14.79
C ASN A 30 0.21 2.21 15.97
N GLN A 31 -0.47 3.26 16.44
CA GLN A 31 -0.11 3.96 17.66
C GLN A 31 -0.12 3.00 18.84
N VAL A 32 0.90 3.12 19.69
CA VAL A 32 1.01 2.38 20.94
C VAL A 32 1.06 3.39 22.07
N GLY A 33 0.14 3.25 23.02
CA GLY A 33 0.03 4.14 24.16
C GLY A 33 -0.77 5.41 23.91
N GLU A 34 -0.98 6.16 24.98
CA GLU A 34 -1.68 7.44 24.99
C GLU A 34 -0.82 8.54 24.36
N PRO A 35 -1.41 9.51 23.65
CA PRO A 35 -0.69 10.71 23.20
C PRO A 35 -0.14 11.50 24.39
N ILE A 36 1.10 12.00 24.25
CA ILE A 36 1.74 12.81 25.28
C ILE A 36 1.53 14.29 24.96
N ASP A 37 0.72 14.96 25.78
CA ASP A 37 0.52 16.42 25.70
C ASP A 37 1.71 17.17 26.32
N ARG A 38 2.24 18.17 25.61
CA ARG A 38 3.39 18.99 26.04
C ARG A 38 3.01 20.19 26.91
N GLY A 39 1.77 20.24 27.41
CA GLY A 39 1.35 21.09 28.52
C GLY A 39 0.35 22.17 28.10
N VAL A 40 -0.88 22.08 28.62
CA VAL A 40 -1.45 22.84 29.75
C VAL A 40 -2.93 22.43 29.91
N VAL A 41 -3.33 22.08 31.14
CA VAL A 41 -4.68 22.04 31.74
C VAL A 41 -5.87 22.29 30.79
N PHE A 42 -6.32 21.26 30.07
CA PHE A 42 -7.70 21.06 29.59
C PHE A 42 -7.91 19.55 29.55
N PRO A 43 -9.14 19.01 29.74
CA PRO A 43 -9.31 17.58 30.00
C PRO A 43 -8.64 16.78 28.90
N ALA A 44 -7.91 15.73 29.32
CA ALA A 44 -7.35 14.74 28.43
C ALA A 44 -8.37 14.39 27.33
N PRO A 45 -7.94 14.15 26.08
CA PRO A 45 -8.86 13.91 24.99
C PRO A 45 -9.90 12.89 25.44
N SER A 46 -11.18 13.28 25.41
CA SER A 46 -12.29 12.43 25.91
C SER A 46 -12.46 11.15 25.09
N GLN A 47 -11.75 11.08 23.96
CA GLN A 47 -11.63 9.91 23.11
C GLN A 47 -10.15 9.58 22.90
N PRO A 48 -9.78 8.29 22.92
CA PRO A 48 -8.41 7.88 22.60
C PRO A 48 -8.11 8.30 21.15
N LEU A 49 -7.19 9.26 21.00
CA LEU A 49 -6.58 9.53 19.71
C LEU A 49 -5.78 8.28 19.33
N ALA A 50 -6.24 7.57 18.31
CA ALA A 50 -5.53 6.45 17.71
C ALA A 50 -5.12 6.86 16.30
N VAL A 51 -3.82 6.77 15.98
CA VAL A 51 -3.28 6.96 14.64
C VAL A 51 -2.71 5.65 14.12
N GLY A 52 -3.03 5.29 12.89
CA GLY A 52 -2.54 4.08 12.25
C GLY A 52 -2.82 4.08 10.75
N GLY A 53 -2.53 2.95 10.11
CA GLY A 53 -2.72 2.80 8.68
C GLY A 53 -1.93 1.65 8.09
N THR A 54 -1.99 1.57 6.76
CA THR A 54 -1.29 0.57 5.97
C THR A 54 -0.63 1.20 4.74
N VAL A 55 0.52 0.67 4.36
CA VAL A 55 1.21 0.91 3.09
C VAL A 55 1.40 -0.44 2.43
N VAL A 56 0.69 -0.67 1.33
CA VAL A 56 0.73 -1.89 0.55
C VAL A 56 1.63 -1.67 -0.65
N VAL A 57 2.62 -2.54 -0.82
CA VAL A 57 3.59 -2.47 -1.90
C VAL A 57 3.69 -3.84 -2.57
N SER A 58 3.97 -3.88 -3.87
CA SER A 58 4.21 -5.15 -4.55
C SER A 58 5.44 -5.86 -3.97
N ASN A 59 5.45 -7.20 -3.93
CA ASN A 59 6.64 -7.94 -3.48
C ASN A 59 7.90 -7.59 -4.27
N ALA A 60 7.76 -7.34 -5.58
CA ALA A 60 8.89 -6.92 -6.41
C ALA A 60 9.48 -5.59 -5.93
N ALA A 61 8.64 -4.62 -5.55
CA ALA A 61 9.11 -3.35 -5.02
C ALA A 61 9.70 -3.48 -3.61
N ALA A 62 9.07 -4.27 -2.74
CA ALA A 62 9.62 -4.57 -1.41
C ALA A 62 11.01 -5.23 -1.49
N ALA A 63 11.23 -6.11 -2.48
CA ALA A 63 12.51 -6.78 -2.71
C ALA A 63 13.57 -5.89 -3.34
N ASN A 64 13.17 -4.93 -4.18
CA ASN A 64 14.08 -4.02 -4.91
C ASN A 64 14.25 -2.66 -4.23
N GLY A 65 13.98 -2.58 -2.91
CA GLY A 65 14.26 -1.39 -2.12
C GLY A 65 13.28 -0.24 -2.34
N PHE A 66 11.97 -0.54 -2.31
CA PHE A 66 10.82 0.36 -2.39
C PHE A 66 11.11 1.86 -2.18
N SER A 67 10.53 2.70 -3.03
CA SER A 67 10.52 4.16 -2.80
C SER A 67 9.22 4.78 -3.30
N ILE A 68 8.77 5.81 -2.59
CA ILE A 68 7.65 6.65 -2.98
C ILE A 68 7.93 8.09 -2.57
N SER A 69 7.65 9.04 -3.47
CA SER A 69 7.73 10.46 -3.15
C SER A 69 6.50 11.19 -3.60
N LEU A 70 6.11 12.13 -2.79
CA LEU A 70 5.04 13.09 -2.98
C LEU A 70 5.48 14.32 -2.20
N ASP A 71 5.07 15.50 -2.66
CA ASP A 71 4.65 16.59 -1.79
C ASP A 71 4.26 17.79 -2.67
N ARG A 72 3.02 18.31 -2.60
CA ARG A 72 2.83 19.72 -2.21
C ARG A 72 1.44 20.34 -2.11
N ASN A 73 1.52 21.36 -1.25
CA ASN A 73 0.69 22.51 -0.91
C ASN A 73 0.52 23.54 -2.05
N ASP A 74 -0.73 23.60 -2.51
CA ASP A 74 -1.57 24.70 -3.03
C ASP A 74 -1.08 25.77 -4.07
N PHE A 75 -1.94 25.94 -5.09
CA PHE A 75 -2.11 26.94 -6.17
C PHE A 75 -0.96 27.48 -7.05
N SER A 76 0.32 27.16 -6.83
CA SER A 76 1.36 27.43 -7.86
C SER A 76 2.50 26.40 -7.98
N GLY A 77 2.37 25.26 -7.29
CA GLY A 77 3.01 24.00 -7.66
C GLY A 77 4.15 23.51 -6.76
N ARG A 78 4.06 22.23 -6.36
CA ARG A 78 5.05 21.20 -6.72
C ARG A 78 4.34 19.83 -6.70
N TYR A 79 4.74 18.95 -7.60
CA TYR A 79 4.31 17.57 -7.72
C TYR A 79 5.52 16.82 -8.30
N ASN A 80 5.84 15.64 -7.80
CA ASN A 80 6.33 14.54 -8.63
C ASN A 80 6.29 13.23 -7.85
N ALA A 81 5.51 12.32 -8.42
CA ALA A 81 5.18 11.03 -7.86
C ALA A 81 5.99 9.93 -8.57
N SER A 82 6.85 9.25 -7.84
CA SER A 82 7.20 7.86 -8.17
C SER A 82 6.36 6.98 -7.26
N LEU A 83 5.27 6.41 -7.78
CA LEU A 83 4.43 5.43 -7.06
C LEU A 83 4.78 4.00 -7.48
N SER A 84 5.93 3.79 -8.11
CA SER A 84 6.30 2.51 -8.69
C SER A 84 6.32 1.42 -7.62
N GLY A 85 5.40 0.46 -7.75
CA GLY A 85 5.27 -0.63 -6.79
C GLY A 85 4.44 -0.31 -5.56
N LEU A 86 3.88 0.90 -5.42
CA LEU A 86 2.80 1.15 -4.46
C LEU A 86 1.51 0.56 -5.00
N VAL A 87 0.83 -0.22 -4.15
CA VAL A 87 -0.48 -0.81 -4.44
C VAL A 87 -1.58 -0.02 -3.72
N ALA A 88 -1.36 0.39 -2.48
CA ALA A 88 -2.31 1.21 -1.73
C ALA A 88 -1.64 1.88 -0.51
N ILE A 89 -2.18 3.02 -0.09
CA ILE A 89 -1.94 3.62 1.23
C ILE A 89 -3.31 3.88 1.85
N SER A 90 -3.44 3.50 3.12
CA SER A 90 -4.57 3.82 3.97
C SER A 90 -4.06 4.48 5.24
N LEU A 91 -4.64 5.60 5.63
CA LEU A 91 -4.41 6.19 6.94
C LEU A 91 -5.71 6.26 7.70
N THR A 92 -5.68 5.78 8.94
CA THR A 92 -6.82 5.80 9.85
C THR A 92 -6.39 6.44 11.15
N GLY A 93 -7.05 7.51 11.57
CA GLY A 93 -6.82 8.01 12.91
C GLY A 93 -7.31 9.41 13.18
N GLY A 94 -7.67 9.65 14.45
CA GLY A 94 -8.21 10.92 14.91
C GLY A 94 -9.44 11.39 14.13
N LEU A 95 -9.50 12.69 13.86
CA LEU A 95 -10.56 13.35 13.07
C LEU A 95 -10.37 13.26 11.56
N LEU A 96 -9.42 12.46 11.05
CA LEU A 96 -9.22 12.36 9.62
C LEU A 96 -10.56 11.95 8.96
N PRO A 97 -11.14 12.79 8.10
CA PRO A 97 -12.45 12.50 7.52
C PRO A 97 -12.32 11.23 6.68
N ALA A 98 -12.98 10.17 7.15
CA ALA A 98 -13.12 8.86 6.51
C ALA A 98 -11.90 8.43 5.68
N GLY A 99 -10.84 7.95 6.35
CA GLY A 99 -9.77 7.11 5.80
C GLY A 99 -9.20 7.55 4.45
N LEU A 100 -8.04 8.22 4.45
CA LEU A 100 -7.35 8.55 3.21
C LEU A 100 -7.00 7.25 2.46
N ASN A 101 -7.77 6.91 1.43
CA ASN A 101 -7.53 5.74 0.58
C ASN A 101 -6.96 6.18 -0.77
N THR A 102 -5.69 5.85 -0.99
CA THR A 102 -4.96 6.30 -2.19
C THR A 102 -5.17 5.42 -3.41
N GLY A 103 -6.07 4.41 -3.38
CA GLY A 103 -6.44 3.66 -4.59
C GLY A 103 -6.87 4.60 -5.73
N ALA A 104 -7.60 5.67 -5.39
CA ALA A 104 -7.98 6.72 -6.34
C ALA A 104 -6.82 7.63 -6.79
N LEU A 105 -5.72 7.73 -6.03
CA LEU A 105 -4.50 8.45 -6.43
C LEU A 105 -3.66 7.66 -7.44
N LEU A 106 -3.80 6.34 -7.47
CA LEU A 106 -3.08 5.47 -8.41
C LEU A 106 -3.77 5.38 -9.79
N GLU A 107 -5.11 5.47 -9.82
CA GLU A 107 -5.90 5.38 -11.06
C GLU A 107 -5.95 6.69 -11.87
N ARG A 108 -5.62 7.83 -11.26
CA ARG A 108 -5.55 9.12 -11.97
C ARG A 108 -4.24 9.86 -11.64
N PRO A 109 -3.33 10.06 -12.62
CA PRO A 109 -2.14 10.89 -12.43
C PRO A 109 -2.47 12.38 -12.25
N THR A 110 -3.66 12.82 -12.68
CA THR A 110 -4.30 14.04 -12.18
C THR A 110 -5.08 13.68 -10.92
N PRO A 111 -4.91 14.36 -9.78
CA PRO A 111 -5.61 14.00 -8.56
C PRO A 111 -7.11 13.85 -8.87
N PRO A 112 -7.79 12.80 -8.40
CA PRO A 112 -9.24 12.88 -8.32
C PRO A 112 -9.54 14.21 -7.62
N ASP A 113 -10.44 15.02 -8.17
CA ASP A 113 -11.11 16.03 -7.36
C ASP A 113 -11.73 15.23 -6.21
N PHE A 114 -11.05 15.18 -5.06
CA PHE A 114 -11.73 14.83 -3.84
C PHE A 114 -12.68 16.01 -3.68
N GLY A 115 -13.93 15.84 -4.11
CA GLY A 115 -14.91 16.88 -4.41
C GLY A 115 -15.37 17.74 -3.23
N PHE A 116 -14.45 18.04 -2.30
CA PHE A 116 -14.59 18.81 -1.07
C PHE A 116 -13.32 19.62 -0.75
N PHE A 117 -12.39 19.80 -1.70
CA PHE A 117 -11.16 20.58 -1.50
C PHE A 117 -11.41 22.09 -1.45
N ASN A 118 -11.83 22.57 -0.29
CA ASN A 118 -11.56 23.95 0.09
C ASN A 118 -10.04 24.13 0.23
N ALA A 119 -9.54 25.28 -0.26
CA ALA A 119 -8.15 25.72 -0.09
C ALA A 119 -7.70 25.53 1.38
N GLY A 120 -6.58 24.85 1.61
CA GLY A 120 -6.02 24.63 2.94
C GLY A 120 -5.91 23.17 3.40
N ARG A 121 -6.04 22.17 2.51
CA ARG A 121 -5.69 20.77 2.81
C ARG A 121 -4.45 20.32 2.02
N ASN A 122 -3.52 19.70 2.73
CA ASN A 122 -2.16 19.46 2.32
C ASN A 122 -1.75 18.06 2.78
N VAL A 123 -1.35 17.20 1.84
CA VAL A 123 -0.88 15.84 2.14
C VAL A 123 0.52 15.70 1.59
N GLY A 124 1.38 15.07 2.38
CA GLY A 124 2.81 14.87 2.21
C GLY A 124 3.21 13.42 2.50
N PHE A 125 4.01 12.78 1.66
CA PHE A 125 4.61 11.48 1.94
C PHE A 125 5.92 11.32 1.18
N THR A 126 6.96 11.00 1.93
CA THR A 126 8.25 10.58 1.40
C THR A 126 8.57 9.29 2.12
N LEU A 127 8.23 8.14 1.53
CA LEU A 127 8.42 6.84 2.18
C LEU A 127 9.39 5.96 1.39
N SER A 128 10.15 5.16 2.10
CA SER A 128 11.04 4.14 1.55
C SER A 128 11.01 2.92 2.46
N GLY A 129 11.38 1.76 1.94
CA GLY A 129 11.40 0.58 2.79
C GLY A 129 11.77 -0.70 2.11
N SER A 130 11.81 -1.77 2.90
CA SER A 130 11.93 -3.14 2.41
C SER A 130 11.43 -4.09 3.48
N ALA A 131 11.23 -5.35 3.10
CA ALA A 131 10.90 -6.39 4.07
C ALA A 131 12.00 -6.60 5.14
N ALA A 132 13.26 -6.25 4.82
CA ALA A 132 14.38 -6.41 5.73
C ALA A 132 14.57 -5.19 6.66
N THR A 133 14.25 -3.99 6.19
CA THR A 133 14.56 -2.73 6.88
C THR A 133 13.34 -2.05 7.49
N GLY A 134 12.13 -2.54 7.21
CA GLY A 134 10.88 -1.88 7.61
C GLY A 134 10.59 -0.63 6.78
N LEU A 135 9.67 0.19 7.28
CA LEU A 135 9.22 1.44 6.64
C LEU A 135 10.03 2.61 7.18
N THR A 136 10.46 3.51 6.32
CA THR A 136 11.26 4.69 6.66
C THR A 136 10.73 5.91 5.93
N GLY A 137 10.97 7.11 6.50
CA GLY A 137 10.61 8.38 5.86
C GLY A 137 9.54 9.14 6.62
N THR A 138 8.79 10.00 5.93
CA THR A 138 7.83 10.91 6.55
C THR A 138 6.47 10.85 5.90
N PHE A 139 5.46 11.15 6.70
CA PHE A 139 4.11 11.46 6.28
C PHE A 139 3.68 12.77 6.93
N SER A 140 3.04 13.64 6.17
CA SER A 140 2.46 14.87 6.67
C SER A 140 1.02 14.98 6.15
N TYR A 141 0.13 15.38 7.03
CA TYR A 141 -1.23 15.77 6.68
C TYR A 141 -1.52 17.05 7.42
N PHE A 142 -2.09 18.01 6.71
CA PHE A 142 -2.55 19.25 7.27
C PHE A 142 -3.89 19.61 6.64
N ASP A 143 -4.86 19.95 7.46
CA ASP A 143 -6.02 20.73 7.08
C ASP A 143 -6.21 21.91 8.05
N LEU A 144 -7.21 22.75 7.78
CA LEU A 144 -7.53 23.93 8.59
C LEU A 144 -7.73 23.62 10.09
N ASN A 145 -8.03 22.38 10.48
CA ASN A 145 -8.33 22.02 11.87
C ASN A 145 -7.43 20.91 12.43
N VAL A 146 -6.64 20.23 11.61
CA VAL A 146 -5.90 19.02 11.97
C VAL A 146 -4.56 18.98 11.27
N GLN A 147 -3.49 18.74 12.02
CA GLN A 147 -2.16 18.47 11.50
C GLN A 147 -1.63 17.17 12.07
N THR A 148 -1.13 16.29 11.22
CA THR A 148 -0.52 15.01 11.58
C THR A 148 0.80 14.87 10.85
N ASP A 149 1.90 14.83 11.58
CA ASP A 149 3.23 14.61 11.02
C ASP A 149 3.82 13.34 11.63
N LEU A 150 4.17 12.36 10.80
CA LEU A 150 4.75 11.08 11.21
C LEU A 150 6.14 10.93 10.59
N THR A 151 7.04 10.34 11.36
CA THR A 151 8.39 9.92 10.95
C THR A 151 8.54 8.45 11.25
N PHE A 152 8.76 7.66 10.21
CA PHE A 152 8.95 6.22 10.25
C PHE A 152 10.45 5.88 10.31
N ALA A 153 10.80 4.93 11.17
CA ALA A 153 12.16 4.47 11.40
C ALA A 153 12.19 2.94 11.60
N GLY A 154 11.96 2.21 10.50
CA GLY A 154 11.97 0.75 10.45
C GLY A 154 10.69 0.14 11.01
N ASP A 155 10.77 -0.37 12.23
CA ASP A 155 9.70 -1.06 12.96
C ASP A 155 8.93 -0.15 13.92
N SER A 156 9.21 1.16 13.88
CA SER A 156 8.59 2.16 14.74
C SER A 156 8.31 3.45 14.00
N PHE A 157 7.41 4.26 14.56
CA PHE A 157 7.20 5.62 14.13
C PHE A 157 7.01 6.55 15.32
N THR A 158 7.33 7.82 15.11
CA THR A 158 7.04 8.91 16.03
C THR A 158 6.42 10.07 15.27
N GLY A 159 5.71 10.96 15.95
CA GLY A 159 5.04 12.04 15.26
C GLY A 159 4.41 13.08 16.16
N GLN A 160 3.77 14.04 15.52
CA GLN A 160 2.94 15.04 16.16
C GLN A 160 1.53 15.01 15.60
N PHE A 161 0.56 15.17 16.50
CA PHE A 161 -0.82 15.43 16.15
C PHE A 161 -1.24 16.75 16.77
N ARG A 162 -1.80 17.67 15.98
CA ARG A 162 -2.34 18.95 16.42
C ARG A 162 -3.75 19.09 15.91
N THR A 163 -4.61 19.72 16.68
CA THR A 163 -5.93 20.13 16.19
C THR A 163 -6.34 21.48 16.74
N GLU A 164 -6.91 22.33 15.89
CA GLU A 164 -7.46 23.62 16.34
C GLU A 164 -8.73 23.45 17.18
N ASN A 165 -9.34 22.26 17.16
CA ASN A 165 -10.52 21.95 17.95
C ASN A 165 -10.14 21.59 19.39
N ALA A 166 -10.24 22.58 20.28
CA ALA A 166 -9.93 22.44 21.70
C ALA A 166 -10.73 21.33 22.42
N LEU A 167 -11.88 20.90 21.88
CA LEU A 167 -12.69 19.82 22.47
C LEU A 167 -12.09 18.43 22.31
N LEU A 168 -11.08 18.28 21.44
CA LEU A 168 -10.48 16.99 21.08
C LEU A 168 -9.07 16.82 21.65
N GLY A 169 -8.63 17.75 22.49
CA GLY A 169 -7.28 17.77 23.07
C GLY A 169 -6.21 18.10 22.04
N CYS A 170 -4.95 18.15 22.47
CA CYS A 170 -3.79 18.28 21.57
C CYS A 170 -3.69 19.58 20.74
N SER A 171 -4.31 20.70 21.16
CA SER A 171 -4.25 21.96 20.40
C SER A 171 -2.87 22.59 20.31
N ARG A 172 -1.97 22.26 21.25
CA ARG A 172 -0.56 22.64 21.21
C ARG A 172 0.37 21.56 20.65
N GLY A 173 -0.20 20.45 20.20
CA GLY A 173 0.50 19.29 19.70
C GLY A 173 0.74 18.24 20.76
N CYS A 174 0.21 17.05 20.48
CA CYS A 174 0.57 15.83 21.18
C CYS A 174 1.69 15.12 20.44
N THR A 175 2.61 14.54 21.19
CA THR A 175 3.57 13.59 20.65
C THR A 175 2.88 12.22 20.60
N ILE A 176 2.94 11.58 19.44
CA ILE A 176 2.43 10.22 19.22
C ILE A 176 3.58 9.31 18.80
N GLY A 177 3.42 8.02 19.06
CA GLY A 177 4.37 7.01 18.65
C GLY A 177 3.70 5.64 18.56
N GLY A 178 4.36 4.73 17.87
CA GLY A 178 3.82 3.40 17.66
C GLY A 178 4.78 2.48 16.95
N THR A 179 4.26 1.31 16.58
CA THR A 179 5.01 0.27 15.91
C THR A 179 4.60 0.14 14.46
N VAL A 180 5.53 -0.33 13.64
CA VAL A 180 5.35 -0.69 12.24
C VAL A 180 5.62 -2.18 12.12
N THR A 181 4.69 -2.92 11.53
CA THR A 181 4.81 -4.35 11.25
C THR A 181 4.73 -4.59 9.76
N GLY A 182 5.55 -5.49 9.25
CA GLY A 182 5.57 -5.87 7.84
C GLY A 182 5.10 -7.31 7.66
N ALA A 183 4.18 -7.56 6.73
CA ALA A 183 3.69 -8.90 6.43
C ALA A 183 3.43 -9.09 4.94
N THR A 184 3.73 -10.29 4.44
CA THR A 184 3.37 -10.71 3.09
C THR A 184 1.92 -11.18 3.08
N VAL A 185 1.11 -10.62 2.20
CA VAL A 185 -0.31 -10.97 2.03
C VAL A 185 -0.51 -11.49 0.60
N PRO A 186 -1.24 -12.60 0.39
CA PRO A 186 -1.60 -13.05 -0.96
C PRO A 186 -2.28 -11.92 -1.73
N SER A 187 -1.81 -11.60 -2.93
CA SER A 187 -2.42 -10.53 -3.73
C SER A 187 -3.76 -11.02 -4.24
N ALA A 188 -4.84 -10.26 -3.98
CA ALA A 188 -6.18 -10.60 -4.48
C ALA A 188 -6.27 -10.64 -6.01
N THR A 189 -5.28 -10.07 -6.72
CA THR A 189 -5.19 -10.07 -8.18
C THR A 189 -4.52 -11.31 -8.76
N ALA A 190 -3.89 -12.15 -7.92
CA ALA A 190 -3.39 -13.44 -8.34
C ALA A 190 -4.53 -14.48 -8.28
N VAL A 191 -5.56 -14.31 -9.11
CA VAL A 191 -6.43 -15.45 -9.43
C VAL A 191 -5.55 -16.35 -10.30
N PRO A 192 -5.11 -17.53 -9.82
CA PRO A 192 -4.45 -18.48 -10.69
C PRO A 192 -5.45 -18.75 -11.81
N GLU A 193 -5.05 -18.58 -13.07
CA GLU A 193 -5.94 -18.96 -14.18
C GLU A 193 -6.47 -20.36 -13.87
N PRO A 194 -7.80 -20.55 -13.87
CA PRO A 194 -8.34 -21.81 -13.43
C PRO A 194 -7.70 -22.91 -14.27
N PRO A 195 -7.31 -24.05 -13.66
CA PRO A 195 -6.64 -25.14 -14.38
C PRO A 195 -7.39 -25.60 -15.63
N SER A 196 -8.70 -25.30 -15.71
CA SER A 196 -9.54 -25.47 -16.89
C SER A 196 -9.05 -24.73 -18.13
N LEU A 197 -8.49 -23.52 -18.04
CA LEU A 197 -7.94 -22.80 -19.20
C LEU A 197 -6.68 -23.49 -19.74
N ALA A 198 -5.79 -23.92 -18.85
CA ALA A 198 -4.62 -24.69 -19.21
C ALA A 198 -5.01 -26.04 -19.83
N LEU A 199 -5.98 -26.75 -19.24
CA LEU A 199 -6.52 -28.01 -19.76
C LEU A 199 -7.22 -27.82 -21.11
N PHE A 200 -7.95 -26.72 -21.29
CA PHE A 200 -8.61 -26.38 -22.55
C PHE A 200 -7.58 -26.11 -23.65
N GLY A 201 -6.56 -25.31 -23.38
CA GLY A 201 -5.45 -25.06 -24.31
C GLY A 201 -4.69 -26.36 -24.68
N ALA A 202 -4.40 -27.21 -23.69
CA ALA A 202 -3.80 -28.52 -23.92
C ALA A 202 -4.71 -29.43 -24.79
N GLY A 203 -6.02 -29.38 -24.56
CA GLY A 203 -7.01 -30.10 -25.36
C GLY A 203 -7.03 -29.67 -26.83
N LEU A 204 -6.95 -28.36 -27.11
CA LEU A 204 -6.88 -27.82 -28.48
C LEU A 204 -5.60 -28.24 -29.21
N LEU A 205 -4.45 -28.23 -28.51
CA LEU A 205 -3.18 -28.70 -29.07
C LEU A 205 -3.24 -30.20 -29.38
N GLY A 206 -3.83 -31.01 -28.48
CA GLY A 206 -4.08 -32.43 -28.72
C GLY A 206 -4.95 -32.67 -29.97
N LEU A 207 -6.02 -31.90 -30.12
CA LEU A 207 -6.93 -31.99 -31.27
C LEU A 207 -6.26 -31.60 -32.59
N ALA A 208 -5.41 -30.56 -32.58
CA ALA A 208 -4.66 -30.14 -33.76
C ALA A 208 -3.68 -31.22 -34.25
N VAL A 209 -3.02 -31.92 -33.33
CA VAL A 209 -2.12 -33.05 -33.66
C VAL A 209 -2.90 -34.22 -34.26
N VAL A 210 -4.07 -34.55 -33.70
CA VAL A 210 -4.94 -35.63 -34.23
C VAL A 210 -5.41 -35.30 -35.64
N ARG A 211 -5.89 -34.07 -35.89
CA ARG A 211 -6.31 -33.64 -37.24
C ARG A 211 -5.17 -33.73 -38.26
N ARG A 212 -3.95 -33.32 -37.90
CA ARG A 212 -2.80 -33.38 -38.80
C ARG A 212 -2.42 -34.82 -39.18
N ARG A 213 -2.64 -35.78 -38.28
CA ARG A 213 -2.45 -37.21 -38.57
C ARG A 213 -3.53 -37.82 -39.44
N ALA A 214 -4.76 -37.32 -39.36
CA ALA A 214 -5.87 -37.83 -40.17
C ALA A 214 -5.84 -37.34 -41.64
N ALA A 215 -5.14 -36.23 -41.91
CA ALA A 215 -5.01 -35.64 -43.24
C ALA A 215 -3.72 -36.05 -43.99
N ALA A 216 -2.86 -36.87 -43.37
CA ALA A 216 -1.63 -37.41 -43.94
C ALA A 216 -1.78 -38.91 -44.16
#